data_AF-A0A8H7AAR7-F1
#
_entry.id   AF-A0A8H7AAR7-F1
#
_cell.length_a   1.000
_cell.length_b   1.000
_cell.length_c   1.000
_cell.angle_alpha   90.00
_cell.angle_beta   90.00
_cell.angle_gamma   90.00
#
_symmetry.space_group_name_H-M   'P 1'
#
loop_
_entity.id
_entity.type
_entity.pdbx_description
1 polymer ?
#
loop_
_entity_poly.entity_id
_entity_poly.type
_entity_poly.pdbx_seq_one_letter_code
_entity_poly.pdbx_strand_id
1 'polypeptide(L)'
;MPYFVILIEQCEDRQNFYNFSNIPYAQQPIKKLRFKKAEPLEVVDGELPENDGQNTVVCPQEQAGWIPFANEFLADYLERNNELAENWSYPITAENNYTWSDEIPPVPNMSESCLTLDVMVPKRVYDKLESGDDIEPGRL
;
A
#
# COMPACT_ATOMS: atom_id res chain seq x y z
N MET A 1 30.41 -17.07 -3.23
CA MET A 1 29.63 -15.84 -3.01
C MET A 1 28.43 -15.93 -3.94
N PRO A 2 27.26 -16.38 -3.47
CA PRO A 2 26.11 -16.52 -4.35
C PRO A 2 25.49 -15.14 -4.55
N TYR A 3 25.28 -14.80 -5.82
CA TYR A 3 24.61 -13.59 -6.25
C TYR A 3 23.12 -13.65 -5.89
N PHE A 4 22.65 -12.60 -5.23
CA PHE A 4 21.25 -12.31 -4.91
C PHE A 4 20.49 -12.03 -6.21
N VAL A 5 19.39 -12.73 -6.45
CA VAL A 5 18.53 -12.53 -7.63
C VAL A 5 17.19 -11.97 -7.15
N ILE A 6 17.09 -10.64 -7.12
CA ILE A 6 15.81 -9.95 -6.96
C ILE A 6 15.11 -9.98 -8.33
N LEU A 7 13.89 -10.52 -8.40
CA LEU A 7 13.15 -10.64 -9.65
C LEU A 7 12.64 -9.28 -10.12
N ILE A 8 13.12 -8.84 -11.29
CA ILE A 8 12.73 -7.59 -11.93
C ILE A 8 11.45 -7.82 -12.73
N GLU A 9 10.30 -7.40 -12.23
CA GLU A 9 9.05 -7.41 -12.99
C GLU A 9 8.90 -6.11 -13.82
N GLN A 10 9.00 -6.25 -15.15
CA GLN A 10 8.83 -5.15 -16.11
C GLN A 10 7.35 -4.85 -16.36
N CYS A 11 6.94 -3.59 -16.17
CA CYS A 11 5.68 -3.05 -16.73
C CYS A 11 6.05 -2.11 -17.88
N GLU A 12 5.24 -2.02 -18.93
CA GLU A 12 5.65 -1.45 -20.23
C GLU A 12 6.11 0.02 -20.23
N ASP A 13 5.72 0.86 -19.25
CA ASP A 13 6.26 2.22 -19.03
C ASP A 13 7.50 2.28 -18.10
N ARG A 14 7.88 1.15 -17.47
CA ARG A 14 9.02 1.01 -16.54
C ARG A 14 10.33 0.66 -17.26
N GLN A 15 10.42 0.80 -18.58
CA GLN A 15 11.62 0.38 -19.33
C GLN A 15 12.92 1.08 -18.88
N ASN A 16 12.83 2.17 -18.12
CA ASN A 16 13.95 2.95 -17.61
C ASN A 16 14.20 2.81 -16.10
N PHE A 17 13.50 1.94 -15.38
CA PHE A 17 13.70 1.75 -13.93
C PHE A 17 13.88 0.28 -13.56
N TYR A 18 14.69 0.02 -12.54
CA TYR A 18 14.63 -1.19 -11.73
C TYR A 18 13.61 -0.98 -10.61
N ASN A 19 12.80 -2.00 -10.35
CA ASN A 19 11.81 -1.99 -9.28
C ASN A 19 12.18 -3.03 -8.24
N PHE A 20 12.35 -2.58 -7.00
CA PHE A 20 12.58 -3.42 -5.83
C PHE A 20 11.33 -3.32 -4.96
N SER A 21 10.45 -4.32 -5.05
CA SER A 21 9.16 -4.28 -4.37
C SER A 21 9.15 -5.07 -3.06
N ASN A 22 8.25 -4.66 -2.16
CA ASN A 22 7.94 -5.29 -0.87
C ASN A 22 9.13 -5.44 0.09
N ILE A 23 10.13 -4.54 0.02
CA ILE A 23 11.29 -4.55 0.92
C ILE A 23 10.80 -4.28 2.35
N PRO A 24 11.02 -5.19 3.32
CA PRO A 24 10.66 -4.92 4.70
C PRO A 24 11.53 -3.77 5.23
N TYR A 25 10.92 -2.79 5.91
CA TYR A 25 11.65 -1.64 6.47
C TYR A 25 11.60 -1.57 8.01
N ALA A 26 10.77 -2.41 8.63
CA ALA A 26 10.60 -2.49 10.08
C ALA A 26 10.09 -3.88 10.48
N GLN A 27 10.16 -4.20 11.78
CA GLN A 27 9.50 -5.40 12.29
C GLN A 27 8.00 -5.35 12.05
N GLN A 28 7.42 -6.47 11.62
CA GLN A 28 6.00 -6.55 11.30
C GLN A 28 5.14 -6.39 12.58
N PRO A 29 4.08 -5.56 12.56
CA PRO A 29 3.34 -5.10 13.74
C PRO A 29 2.33 -6.14 14.24
N ILE A 30 2.73 -7.39 14.28
CA ILE A 30 1.90 -8.53 14.67
C ILE A 30 1.99 -8.81 16.17
N LYS A 31 0.94 -9.41 16.74
CA LYS A 31 0.92 -9.87 18.15
C LYS A 31 1.32 -8.77 19.14
N LYS A 32 2.45 -8.96 19.83
CA LYS A 32 2.96 -8.05 20.89
C LYS A 32 3.48 -6.72 20.33
N LEU A 33 3.63 -6.59 19.02
CA LEU A 33 4.05 -5.38 18.33
C LEU A 33 2.87 -4.55 17.80
N ARG A 34 1.64 -5.08 17.89
CA ARG A 34 0.44 -4.33 17.48
C ARG A 34 0.30 -3.06 18.33
N PHE A 35 -0.01 -1.95 17.66
CA PHE A 35 -0.18 -0.61 18.26
C PHE A 35 1.06 -0.07 18.99
N LYS A 36 2.24 -0.59 18.67
CA LYS A 36 3.52 -0.04 19.12
C LYS A 36 4.17 0.78 18.03
N LYS A 37 5.15 1.58 18.43
CA LYS A 37 6.05 2.23 17.47
C LYS A 37 6.76 1.15 16.65
N ALA A 38 6.95 1.42 15.36
CA ALA A 38 7.72 0.53 14.50
C ALA A 38 9.16 0.40 15.02
N GLU A 39 9.63 -0.84 15.13
CA GLU A 39 10.98 -1.18 15.58
C GLU A 39 11.87 -1.54 14.38
N PRO A 40 13.20 -1.30 14.45
CA PRO A 40 14.13 -1.72 13.41
C PRO A 40 14.10 -3.23 13.18
N LEU A 41 14.37 -3.66 11.95
CA LEU A 41 14.43 -5.08 11.61
C LEU A 41 15.37 -5.85 12.54
N GLU A 42 14.91 -7.03 12.96
CA GLU A 42 15.77 -8.02 13.60
C GLU A 42 16.59 -8.73 12.53
N VAL A 43 17.89 -8.79 12.76
CA VAL A 43 18.81 -9.62 11.97
C VAL A 43 18.69 -11.04 12.51
N VAL A 44 18.26 -11.98 11.68
CA VAL A 44 18.15 -13.40 12.04
C VAL A 44 19.27 -14.14 11.32
N ASP A 45 20.10 -14.87 12.08
CA ASP A 45 21.25 -15.62 11.54
C ASP A 45 22.23 -14.80 10.68
N GLY A 46 22.31 -13.49 10.92
CA GLY A 46 23.19 -12.57 10.19
C GLY A 46 22.57 -11.98 8.92
N GLU A 47 21.34 -12.34 8.60
CA GLU A 47 20.62 -11.87 7.41
C GLU A 47 19.39 -11.05 7.79
N LEU A 48 19.06 -10.07 6.94
CA LEU A 48 17.78 -9.37 7.01
C LEU A 48 16.71 -10.25 6.37
N PRO A 49 15.46 -10.23 6.87
CA PRO A 49 14.36 -10.89 6.19
C PRO A 49 14.27 -10.39 4.75
N GLU A 50 14.43 -11.29 3.78
CA GLU A 50 14.30 -10.97 2.37
C GLU A 50 12.84 -11.13 1.93
N ASN A 51 12.34 -10.16 1.17
CA ASN A 51 11.15 -10.33 0.35
C ASN A 51 11.58 -10.04 -1.08
N ASP A 52 11.41 -11.03 -1.95
CA ASP A 52 11.86 -11.02 -3.34
C ASP A 52 10.87 -10.32 -4.29
N GLY A 53 9.90 -9.60 -3.73
CA GLY A 53 8.90 -8.85 -4.46
C GLY A 53 7.76 -9.70 -5.03
N GLN A 54 7.75 -11.02 -4.83
CA GLN A 54 6.74 -11.92 -5.42
C GLN A 54 5.32 -11.70 -4.90
N ASN A 55 5.16 -11.12 -3.71
CA ASN A 55 3.86 -10.94 -3.06
C ASN A 55 3.64 -9.48 -2.67
N THR A 56 2.75 -8.79 -3.39
CA THR A 56 2.24 -7.48 -2.97
C THR A 56 1.43 -7.66 -1.69
N VAL A 57 1.76 -6.93 -0.63
CA VAL A 57 1.00 -6.93 0.63
C VAL A 57 0.41 -5.56 0.90
N VAL A 58 -0.82 -5.52 1.40
CA VAL A 58 -1.50 -4.29 1.79
C VAL A 58 -1.82 -4.36 3.28
N CYS A 59 -1.63 -3.25 3.99
CA CYS A 59 -2.04 -3.17 5.39
C CYS A 59 -3.55 -3.32 5.54
N PRO A 60 -4.06 -3.74 6.71
CA PRO A 60 -5.49 -3.78 6.97
C PRO A 60 -6.15 -2.45 6.56
N GLN A 61 -7.03 -2.52 5.58
CA GLN A 61 -7.84 -1.40 5.12
C GLN A 61 -9.26 -1.63 5.59
N GLU A 62 -9.98 -0.54 5.82
CA GLU A 62 -11.41 -0.60 6.07
C GLU A 62 -12.12 0.54 5.35
N GLN A 63 -13.28 0.25 4.77
CA GLN A 63 -14.14 1.30 4.23
C GLN A 63 -14.75 2.07 5.39
N ALA A 64 -14.73 3.41 5.32
CA ALA A 64 -15.44 4.19 6.32
C ALA A 64 -16.95 3.89 6.25
N GLY A 65 -17.55 3.49 7.37
CA GLY A 65 -18.95 3.06 7.43
C GLY A 65 -19.97 4.10 6.97
N TRP A 66 -19.61 5.39 6.89
CA TRP A 66 -20.48 6.45 6.40
C TRP A 66 -20.56 6.57 4.87
N ILE A 67 -19.67 5.89 4.12
CA ILE A 67 -19.62 5.98 2.66
C ILE A 67 -20.94 5.58 1.97
N PRO A 68 -21.64 4.49 2.37
CA PRO A 68 -22.94 4.14 1.79
C PRO A 68 -23.98 5.27 1.94
N PHE A 69 -24.01 5.93 3.11
CA PHE A 69 -24.91 7.05 3.38
C PHE A 69 -24.60 8.28 2.52
N ALA A 70 -23.31 8.54 2.27
CA ALA A 70 -22.91 9.61 1.37
C ALA A 70 -23.35 9.32 -0.09
N ASN A 71 -23.33 8.05 -0.51
CA ASN A 71 -23.84 7.66 -1.82
C ASN A 71 -25.37 7.82 -1.92
N GLU A 72 -26.11 7.43 -0.87
CA GLU A 72 -27.56 7.64 -0.81
C GLU A 72 -27.92 9.12 -0.84
N PHE A 73 -27.22 9.94 -0.06
CA PHE A 73 -27.36 11.40 -0.10
C PHE A 73 -27.13 11.96 -1.50
N LEU A 74 -26.06 11.52 -2.18
CA LEU A 74 -25.73 11.97 -3.53
C LEU A 74 -26.79 11.52 -4.55
N ALA A 75 -27.29 10.29 -4.46
CA ALA A 75 -28.39 9.81 -5.31
C ALA A 75 -29.65 10.67 -5.12
N ASP A 76 -30.04 10.91 -3.87
CA ASP A 76 -31.17 11.76 -3.48
C ASP A 76 -31.04 13.20 -4.04
N TYR A 77 -29.83 13.75 -4.05
CA TYR A 77 -29.53 15.07 -4.59
C TYR A 77 -29.69 15.11 -6.11
N LEU A 78 -29.16 14.10 -6.81
CA LEU A 78 -29.23 13.99 -8.26
C LEU A 78 -30.66 13.76 -8.76
N GLU A 79 -31.45 12.92 -8.07
CA GLU A 79 -32.86 12.68 -8.39
C GLU A 79 -33.74 13.92 -8.19
N ARG A 80 -33.33 14.84 -7.31
CA ARG A 80 -33.98 16.13 -7.08
C ARG A 80 -33.45 17.24 -7.99
N ASN A 81 -32.93 16.92 -9.17
CA ASN A 81 -32.37 17.90 -10.12
C ASN A 81 -31.28 18.81 -9.50
N ASN A 82 -30.42 18.26 -8.65
CA ASN A 82 -29.39 19.00 -7.93
C ASN A 82 -29.94 19.98 -6.88
N GLU A 83 -31.13 19.71 -6.33
CA GLU A 83 -31.69 20.44 -5.20
C GLU A 83 -31.56 19.64 -3.89
N LEU A 84 -31.12 20.31 -2.83
CA LEU A 84 -31.02 19.72 -1.50
C LEU A 84 -32.39 19.79 -0.81
N ALA A 85 -32.82 18.66 -0.23
CA ALA A 85 -33.97 18.67 0.67
C ALA A 85 -33.65 19.55 1.89
N GLU A 86 -34.58 20.42 2.29
CA GLU A 86 -34.40 21.32 3.44
C GLU A 86 -34.07 20.59 4.75
N ASN A 87 -34.49 19.33 4.87
CA ASN A 87 -34.19 18.49 6.02
C ASN A 87 -33.91 17.05 5.56
N TRP A 88 -32.74 16.83 4.95
CA TRP A 88 -32.29 15.47 4.68
C TRP A 88 -31.99 14.77 6.02
N SER A 89 -32.82 13.79 6.33
CA SER A 89 -32.84 13.09 7.61
C SER A 89 -32.72 11.59 7.34
N TYR A 90 -31.53 11.03 7.54
CA TYR A 90 -31.36 9.58 7.59
C TYR A 90 -31.27 9.14 9.06
N PRO A 91 -32.31 8.50 9.62
CA PRO A 91 -32.28 8.11 11.03
C PRO A 91 -31.23 7.02 11.24
N ILE A 92 -30.23 7.32 12.07
CA ILE A 92 -29.24 6.34 12.52
C ILE A 92 -29.91 5.45 13.59
N THR A 93 -30.24 4.21 13.23
CA THR A 93 -30.70 3.13 14.10
C THR A 93 -29.54 2.20 14.44
N ALA A 94 -29.75 1.28 15.39
CA ALA A 94 -28.74 0.28 15.73
C ALA A 94 -28.42 -0.65 14.54
N GLU A 95 -29.38 -0.84 13.62
CA GLU A 95 -29.21 -1.66 12.42
C GLU A 95 -28.42 -0.97 11.30
N ASN A 96 -28.35 0.37 11.28
CA ASN A 96 -27.62 1.14 10.26
C ASN A 96 -26.53 2.04 10.89
N ASN A 97 -26.00 1.68 12.07
CA ASN A 97 -25.04 2.50 12.82
C ASN A 97 -23.61 2.45 12.27
N TYR A 98 -23.43 2.76 10.99
CA TYR A 98 -22.11 2.70 10.32
C TYR A 98 -21.39 1.36 10.53
N THR A 99 -22.18 0.31 10.78
CA THR A 99 -21.66 -1.01 11.12
C THR A 99 -21.11 -1.67 9.88
N TRP A 100 -20.01 -2.38 10.09
CA TRP A 100 -19.30 -3.21 9.13
C TRP A 100 -20.26 -3.95 8.19
N SER A 101 -20.10 -3.75 6.88
CA SER A 101 -20.74 -4.59 5.88
C SER A 101 -19.81 -5.75 5.56
N ASP A 102 -20.22 -6.97 5.88
CA ASP A 102 -19.52 -8.20 5.45
C ASP A 102 -19.48 -8.35 3.92
N GLU A 103 -20.15 -7.47 3.17
CA GLU A 103 -20.29 -7.54 1.73
C GLU A 103 -19.08 -6.99 0.95
N ILE A 104 -18.21 -6.19 1.59
CA ILE A 104 -17.02 -5.66 0.90
C ILE A 104 -15.93 -6.75 0.98
N PRO A 105 -15.56 -7.39 -0.15
CA PRO A 105 -14.48 -8.35 -0.12
C PRO A 105 -13.22 -7.65 0.36
N PRO A 106 -12.46 -8.25 1.29
CA PRO A 106 -11.22 -7.65 1.76
C PRO A 106 -10.31 -7.36 0.57
N VAL A 107 -9.62 -6.22 0.62
CA VAL A 107 -8.60 -5.87 -0.38
C VAL A 107 -7.68 -7.08 -0.57
N PRO A 108 -7.42 -7.52 -1.81
CA PRO A 108 -6.53 -8.65 -2.06
C PRO A 108 -5.19 -8.47 -1.35
N ASN A 109 -4.67 -9.56 -0.79
CA ASN A 109 -3.39 -9.61 -0.08
C ASN A 109 -3.30 -8.67 1.13
N MET A 110 -4.42 -8.44 1.82
CA MET A 110 -4.45 -7.76 3.09
C MET A 110 -3.80 -8.60 4.21
N SER A 111 -2.85 -8.02 4.95
CA SER A 111 -2.19 -8.68 6.07
C SER A 111 -1.67 -7.65 7.08
N GLU A 112 -1.65 -7.99 8.37
CA GLU A 112 -0.95 -7.17 9.39
C GLU A 112 0.57 -7.13 9.14
N SER A 113 1.12 -8.10 8.41
CA SER A 113 2.52 -8.15 8.01
C SER A 113 2.76 -7.31 6.74
N CYS A 114 2.54 -6.01 6.82
CA CYS A 114 2.53 -5.10 5.68
C CYS A 114 3.57 -3.96 5.71
N LEU A 115 4.48 -3.90 6.69
CA LEU A 115 5.49 -2.83 6.78
C LEU A 115 6.61 -3.07 5.76
N THR A 116 6.27 -2.80 4.50
CA THR A 116 7.12 -2.96 3.34
C THR A 116 7.11 -1.70 2.49
N LEU A 117 8.13 -1.51 1.67
CA LEU A 117 8.22 -0.38 0.75
C LEU A 117 8.72 -0.85 -0.62
N ASP A 118 8.38 -0.04 -1.62
CA ASP A 118 8.84 -0.23 -2.99
C ASP A 118 9.83 0.88 -3.34
N VAL A 119 10.96 0.50 -3.95
CA VAL A 119 11.98 1.43 -4.41
C VAL A 119 12.11 1.29 -5.93
N MET A 120 11.91 2.40 -6.64
CA MET A 120 12.17 2.47 -8.07
C MET A 120 13.46 3.25 -8.32
N VAL A 121 14.42 2.63 -9.02
CA VAL A 121 15.72 3.23 -9.31
C VAL A 121 15.88 3.37 -10.82
N PRO A 122 16.19 4.55 -11.37
CA PRO A 122 16.48 4.68 -12.80
C PRO A 122 17.63 3.76 -13.22
N LYS A 123 17.46 2.99 -14.30
CA LYS A 123 18.47 2.06 -14.82
C LYS A 123 19.82 2.74 -15.05
N ARG A 124 19.81 3.94 -15.63
CA ARG A 124 21.03 4.74 -15.86
C ARG A 124 21.85 5.02 -14.60
N VAL A 125 21.23 5.06 -13.42
CA VAL A 125 21.90 5.31 -12.14
C VAL A 125 22.44 3.99 -11.59
N TYR A 126 21.62 2.94 -11.64
CA TYR A 126 21.99 1.62 -11.13
C TYR A 126 23.09 0.96 -11.99
N ASP A 127 22.93 0.92 -13.32
CA ASP A 127 23.87 0.31 -14.27
C ASP A 127 25.25 0.98 -14.23
N LYS A 128 25.29 2.32 -14.02
CA LYS A 128 26.55 3.07 -13.91
C LYS A 128 27.27 2.83 -12.60
N LEU A 129 26.52 2.65 -11.51
CA LEU A 129 27.09 2.28 -10.23
C LEU A 129 27.73 0.88 -10.30
N GLU A 130 27.12 -0.02 -11.07
CA GLU A 130 27.66 -1.35 -11.35
C GLU A 130 28.90 -1.30 -12.28
N SER A 131 28.94 -0.37 -13.24
CA SER A 131 30.11 -0.18 -14.12
C SER A 131 31.28 0.58 -13.46
N GLY A 132 31.05 1.28 -12.36
CA GLY A 132 32.06 2.07 -11.64
C GLY A 132 32.34 3.46 -12.24
N ASP A 133 31.44 3.97 -13.08
CA ASP A 133 31.58 5.29 -13.72
C ASP A 133 30.82 6.38 -12.94
N ASP A 134 31.51 7.47 -12.58
CA ASP A 134 30.92 8.59 -11.85
C ASP A 134 29.83 9.32 -12.65
N ILE A 135 28.78 9.79 -11.96
CA ILE A 135 27.70 10.58 -12.55
C ILE A 135 28.13 12.05 -12.61
N GLU A 136 28.43 12.57 -13.80
CA GLU A 136 28.70 14.00 -13.94
C GLU A 136 27.45 14.86 -13.62
N PRO A 137 27.58 15.87 -12.72
CA PRO A 137 26.47 16.73 -12.31
C PRO A 137 26.19 17.79 -13.38
N GLY A 138 25.51 17.40 -14.46
CA GLY A 138 25.14 18.34 -15.53
C GLY A 138 24.17 17.82 -16.58
N ARG A 139 23.72 16.56 -16.47
CA ARG A 139 22.81 15.93 -17.42
C ARG A 139 21.62 15.33 -16.67
N LEU A 140 20.71 16.22 -16.25
CA LEU A 140 19.36 15.90 -15.77
C LEU A 140 18.36 16.32 -16.84
#